data_AF-A0A526QQ12-F1
#
_entry.id   AF-A0A526QQ12-F1
#
_cell.length_a   1.000
_cell.length_b   1.000
_cell.length_c   1.000
_cell.angle_alpha   90.00
_cell.angle_beta   90.00
_cell.angle_gamma   90.00
#
_symmetry.space_group_name_H-M   'P 1'
#
loop_
_entity.id
_entity.type
_entity.pdbx_description
1 polymer ?
#
loop_
_entity_poly.entity_id
_entity_poly.type
_entity_poly.pdbx_seq_one_letter_code
_entity_poly.pdbx_strand_id
1 'polypeptide(L)'
;KLVEIAAVMTRDDRQGAIPREQLGTLAMPVMVVWGTDDAMLPVAQADDLPAHFHLHHILEAGHMLVEEASDLVASAVRRNMSRRRRRSSARDRAV
;
A
#
# COMPACT_ATOMS: atom_id res chain seq x y z
N LYS A 1 26.82 -3.08 -15.69
CA LYS A 1 26.12 -1.83 -15.30
C LYS A 1 24.70 -2.04 -14.79
N LEU A 2 23.68 -2.38 -15.61
CA LEU A 2 22.30 -2.55 -15.08
C LEU A 2 22.17 -3.73 -14.10
N VAL A 3 22.86 -4.84 -14.37
CA VAL A 3 22.91 -6.02 -13.49
C VAL A 3 23.52 -5.71 -12.11
N GLU A 4 24.57 -4.88 -12.07
CA GLU A 4 25.21 -4.48 -10.80
C GLU A 4 24.33 -3.55 -9.98
N ILE A 5 23.55 -2.69 -10.63
CA ILE A 5 22.58 -1.81 -9.95
C ILE A 5 21.44 -2.63 -9.36
N ALA A 6 20.90 -3.59 -10.13
CA ALA A 6 19.86 -4.49 -9.65
C ALA A 6 20.32 -5.31 -8.43
N ALA A 7 21.55 -5.82 -8.45
CA ALA A 7 22.13 -6.59 -7.35
C ALA A 7 22.25 -5.80 -6.03
N VAL A 8 22.34 -4.47 -6.08
CA VAL A 8 22.33 -3.60 -4.89
C VAL A 8 20.92 -3.39 -4.35
N MET A 9 19.90 -3.49 -5.20
CA MET A 9 18.49 -3.25 -4.86
C MET A 9 17.75 -4.51 -4.38
N THR A 10 18.34 -5.69 -4.57
CA THR A 10 17.78 -6.99 -4.19
C THR A 10 18.67 -7.70 -3.18
N ARG A 11 18.09 -8.49 -2.28
CA ARG A 11 18.85 -9.37 -1.38
C ARG A 11 18.66 -10.81 -1.87
N ASP A 12 19.76 -11.50 -2.15
CA ASP A 12 19.75 -12.87 -2.67
C ASP A 12 18.95 -13.03 -3.98
N ASP A 13 19.07 -12.05 -4.90
CA ASP A 13 18.27 -11.92 -6.13
C ASP A 13 16.75 -11.84 -5.91
N ARG A 14 16.33 -11.63 -4.66
CA ARG A 14 14.93 -11.45 -4.30
C ARG A 14 14.68 -10.01 -3.89
N GLN A 15 13.58 -9.50 -4.40
CA GLN A 15 13.02 -8.28 -3.87
C GLN A 15 12.52 -8.51 -2.43
N GLY A 16 12.63 -7.47 -1.58
CA GLY A 16 12.07 -7.51 -0.24
C GLY A 16 10.58 -7.88 -0.27
N ALA A 17 10.20 -8.92 0.46
CA ALA A 17 8.81 -9.33 0.60
C ALA A 17 8.12 -8.49 1.69
N ILE A 18 6.85 -8.17 1.47
CA ILE A 18 6.03 -7.50 2.48
C ILE A 18 5.88 -8.42 3.70
N PRO A 19 6.26 -7.99 4.93
CA PRO A 19 6.17 -8.81 6.13
C PRO A 19 4.72 -8.91 6.62
N ARG A 20 3.93 -9.79 5.99
CA ARG A 20 2.48 -9.94 6.19
C ARG A 20 2.07 -10.12 7.65
N GLU A 21 2.78 -10.98 8.39
CA GLU A 21 2.50 -11.24 9.81
C GLU A 21 2.64 -9.97 10.66
N GLN A 22 3.70 -9.18 10.42
CA GLN A 22 3.92 -7.93 11.13
C GLN A 22 2.84 -6.90 10.78
N LEU A 23 2.46 -6.79 9.49
CA LEU A 23 1.37 -5.91 9.07
C LEU A 23 0.02 -6.31 9.69
N GLY A 24 -0.22 -7.61 9.88
CA GLY A 24 -1.43 -8.11 10.53
C GLY A 24 -1.60 -7.65 11.99
N THR A 25 -0.54 -7.18 12.64
CA THR A 25 -0.61 -6.66 14.02
C THR A 25 -1.09 -5.21 14.12
N LEU A 26 -1.23 -4.50 13.00
CA LEU A 26 -1.64 -3.10 12.99
C LEU A 26 -3.12 -2.94 13.37
N ALA A 27 -3.37 -2.41 14.57
CA ALA A 27 -4.73 -2.26 15.10
C ALA A 27 -5.51 -1.05 14.53
N MET A 28 -4.85 -0.15 13.82
CA MET A 28 -5.48 1.02 13.18
C MET A 28 -5.98 0.69 11.76
N PRO A 29 -6.92 1.47 11.20
CA PRO A 29 -7.31 1.31 9.81
C PRO A 29 -6.13 1.55 8.86
N VAL A 30 -5.89 0.61 7.95
CA VAL A 30 -4.83 0.70 6.93
C VAL A 30 -5.46 0.70 5.54
N MET A 31 -4.95 1.56 4.67
CA MET A 31 -5.25 1.58 3.24
C MET A 31 -3.94 1.40 2.48
N VAL A 32 -3.92 0.48 1.53
CA VAL A 32 -2.81 0.25 0.60
C VAL A 32 -3.25 0.74 -0.77
N VAL A 33 -2.41 1.55 -1.41
CA VAL A 33 -2.64 2.03 -2.78
C VAL A 33 -1.53 1.44 -3.65
N TRP A 34 -1.88 0.86 -4.79
CA TRP A 34 -0.95 0.10 -5.63
C TRP A 34 -1.24 0.29 -7.11
N GLY A 35 -0.22 0.52 -7.93
CA GLY A 35 -0.35 0.62 -9.38
C GLY A 35 -0.40 -0.75 -10.06
N THR A 36 -1.36 -0.99 -10.97
CA THR A 36 -1.47 -2.31 -11.61
C THR A 36 -0.26 -2.70 -12.45
N ASP A 37 0.53 -1.71 -12.87
CA ASP A 37 1.64 -1.85 -13.79
C ASP A 37 2.99 -1.70 -13.05
N ASP A 38 2.99 -1.84 -11.72
CA ASP A 38 4.20 -1.76 -10.88
C ASP A 38 5.16 -2.90 -11.21
N ALA A 39 6.16 -2.57 -12.04
CA ALA A 39 7.24 -3.46 -12.43
C ALA A 39 8.35 -3.55 -11.36
N MET A 40 8.34 -2.64 -10.38
CA MET A 40 9.27 -2.70 -9.26
C MET A 40 8.75 -3.72 -8.27
N LEU A 41 7.59 -3.49 -7.63
CA LEU A 41 6.93 -4.44 -6.73
C LEU A 41 5.71 -5.04 -7.46
N PRO A 42 5.78 -6.31 -7.94
CA PRO A 42 4.67 -6.92 -8.65
C PRO A 42 3.36 -6.86 -7.86
N VAL A 43 2.28 -6.43 -8.51
CA VAL A 43 0.96 -6.25 -7.90
C VAL A 43 0.43 -7.50 -7.17
N ALA A 44 0.84 -8.70 -7.59
CA ALA A 44 0.52 -9.96 -6.92
C ALA A 44 0.97 -10.02 -5.44
N GLN A 45 1.93 -9.18 -5.02
CA GLN A 45 2.27 -9.08 -3.59
C GLN A 45 1.09 -8.57 -2.74
N ALA A 46 0.14 -7.87 -3.34
CA ALA A 46 -1.07 -7.36 -2.67
C ALA A 46 -2.13 -8.45 -2.38
N ASP A 47 -2.05 -9.63 -3.02
CA ASP A 47 -3.11 -10.65 -2.96
C ASP A 47 -3.38 -11.20 -1.56
N ASP A 48 -2.35 -11.37 -0.72
CA ASP A 48 -2.50 -11.85 0.66
C ASP A 48 -2.26 -10.74 1.71
N LEU A 49 -2.67 -9.50 1.42
CA LEU A 49 -2.68 -8.47 2.45
C LEU A 49 -3.68 -8.85 3.57
N PRO A 50 -3.43 -8.45 4.83
CA PRO A 50 -4.36 -8.73 5.92
C PRO A 50 -5.79 -8.29 5.58
N ALA A 51 -6.78 -9.14 5.84
CA ALA A 51 -8.17 -8.92 5.41
C ALA A 51 -8.81 -7.62 5.92
N HIS A 52 -8.27 -7.02 6.98
CA HIS A 52 -8.74 -5.74 7.53
C HIS A 52 -8.11 -4.51 6.85
N PHE A 53 -7.21 -4.71 5.89
CA PHE A 53 -6.64 -3.64 5.06
C PHE A 53 -7.58 -3.31 3.90
N HIS A 54 -7.59 -2.05 3.49
CA HIS A 54 -8.29 -1.63 2.28
C HIS A 54 -7.30 -1.46 1.14
N LEU A 55 -7.33 -2.37 0.16
CA LEU A 55 -6.54 -2.24 -1.06
C LEU A 55 -7.25 -1.38 -2.11
N HIS A 56 -6.53 -0.46 -2.73
CA HIS A 56 -7.00 0.37 -3.83
C HIS A 56 -6.00 0.33 -4.99
N HIS A 57 -6.40 -0.30 -6.09
CA HIS A 57 -5.60 -0.29 -7.31
C HIS A 57 -5.79 1.00 -8.09
N ILE A 58 -4.68 1.55 -8.59
CA ILE A 58 -4.67 2.59 -9.62
C ILE A 58 -4.31 1.89 -10.93
N LEU A 59 -5.26 1.86 -11.86
CA LEU A 59 -5.06 1.28 -13.19
C LEU A 59 -4.05 2.13 -13.98
N GLU A 60 -3.28 1.48 -14.84
CA GLU A 60 -2.34 2.13 -15.77
C GLU A 60 -1.25 2.98 -15.07
N ALA A 61 -0.97 2.65 -13.81
CA ALA A 61 0.10 3.26 -13.02
C ALA A 61 1.08 2.18 -12.54
N GLY A 62 2.35 2.55 -12.53
CA GLY A 62 3.47 1.77 -12.03
C GLY A 62 3.78 2.08 -10.56
N HIS A 63 5.07 2.16 -10.25
CA HIS A 63 5.56 2.28 -8.88
C HIS A 63 5.48 3.70 -8.32
N MET A 64 5.67 4.72 -9.17
CA MET A 64 5.85 6.10 -8.75
C MET A 64 4.50 6.82 -8.65
N LEU A 65 3.59 6.28 -7.84
CA LEU A 65 2.18 6.72 -7.79
C LEU A 65 2.00 8.21 -7.47
N VAL A 66 2.92 8.81 -6.70
CA VAL A 66 2.85 10.23 -6.33
C VAL A 66 3.10 11.11 -7.56
N GLU A 67 3.95 10.68 -8.47
CA GLU A 67 4.28 11.35 -9.72
C GLU A 67 3.28 11.00 -10.83
N GLU A 68 2.89 9.73 -10.94
CA GLU A 68 2.06 9.20 -12.02
C GLU A 68 0.57 9.49 -11.83
N ALA A 69 0.09 9.54 -10.58
CA ALA A 69 -1.32 9.66 -10.24
C ALA A 69 -1.56 10.50 -8.97
N SER A 70 -0.87 11.64 -8.87
CA SER A 70 -0.86 12.54 -7.70
C SER A 70 -2.25 12.84 -7.10
N ASP A 71 -3.22 13.19 -7.95
CA ASP A 71 -4.59 13.50 -7.53
C ASP A 71 -5.34 12.31 -6.95
N LEU A 72 -5.12 11.11 -7.51
CA LEU A 72 -5.70 9.87 -7.01
C LEU A 72 -5.08 9.47 -5.67
N VAL A 73 -3.75 9.62 -5.53
CA VAL A 73 -3.06 9.39 -4.26
C VAL A 73 -3.54 10.37 -3.18
N ALA A 74 -3.61 11.67 -3.47
CA ALA A 74 -4.11 12.67 -2.54
C ALA A 74 -5.55 12.37 -2.10
N SER A 75 -6.39 11.93 -3.04
CA SER A 75 -7.78 11.54 -2.77
C SER A 75 -7.86 10.29 -1.89
N ALA A 76 -7.01 9.28 -2.11
CA ALA A 76 -6.93 8.08 -1.28
C ALA A 76 -6.53 8.42 0.17
N VAL A 77 -5.52 9.28 0.35
CA VAL A 77 -5.09 9.75 1.68
C VAL A 77 -6.23 10.46 2.41
N ARG A 78 -6.89 11.43 1.76
CA ARG A 78 -8.04 12.15 2.34
C ARG A 78 -9.16 11.18 2.73
N ARG A 79 -9.44 10.19 1.88
CA ARG A 79 -10.44 9.16 2.15
C ARG A 79 -10.08 8.34 3.40
N ASN A 80 -8.84 7.88 3.52
CA ASN A 80 -8.41 7.11 4.69
C ASN A 80 -8.51 7.92 5.99
N MET A 81 -8.09 9.19 5.96
CA MET A 81 -8.19 10.10 7.11
C MET A 81 -9.64 10.34 7.55
N SER A 82 -10.56 10.51 6.59
CA SER A 82 -11.98 10.70 6.89
C SER A 82 -12.64 9.46 7.52
N ARG A 83 -12.26 8.25 7.07
CA ARG A 83 -12.73 6.98 7.64
C ARG A 83 -12.28 6.82 9.10
N ARG A 84 -11.02 7.14 9.40
CA ARG A 84 -10.49 7.10 10.77
C ARG A 84 -11.30 8.02 11.69
N ARG A 85 -11.55 9.26 11.29
CA ARG A 85 -12.31 10.23 12.09
C ARG A 85 -13.72 9.74 12.42
N ARG A 86 -14.43 9.14 11.45
CA ARG A 86 -15.76 8.57 11.67
C ARG A 86 -15.75 7.40 12.67
N ARG A 87 -14.75 6.52 12.59
CA ARG A 87 -14.61 5.40 13.55
C ARG A 87 -14.33 5.88 14.96
N SER A 88 -13.51 6.91 15.13
CA SER A 88 -13.27 7.52 16.45
C SER A 88 -14.56 8.10 17.03
N SER A 89 -15.29 8.91 16.25
CA SER A 89 -16.55 9.51 16.71
C SER A 89 -17.66 8.49 17.03
N ALA A 90 -17.72 7.37 16.29
CA ALA A 90 -18.67 6.30 16.59
C ALA A 90 -18.32 5.57 17.89
N ARG A 91 -17.03 5.40 18.19
CA ARG A 91 -16.55 4.77 19.42
C ARG A 91 -16.83 5.64 20.65
N ASP A 92 -16.66 6.95 20.54
CA ASP A 92 -16.92 7.91 21.63
C ASP A 92 -18.42 8.06 21.95
N ARG A 93 -19.31 7.73 21.02
CA ARG A 93 -20.78 7.75 21.23
C ARG A 93 -21.36 6.47 21.83
N ALA A 94 -20.57 5.39 21.87
CA ALA A 94 -20.99 4.09 22.36
C ALA A 94 -20.56 3.82 23.81
N VAL A 95 -20.01 4.84 24.49
CA VAL A 95 -19.58 4.85 25.90
C VAL A 95 -20.42 5.90 26.63
#